data_AF-A0AB39ARK6-F1
#
_entry.id   AF-A0AB39ARK6-F1
#
_cell.length_a   1.000
_cell.length_b   1.000
_cell.length_c   1.000
_cell.angle_alpha   90.00
_cell.angle_beta   90.00
_cell.angle_gamma   90.00
#
_symmetry.space_group_name_H-M   'P 1'
#
loop_
_entity.id
_entity.type
_entity.pdbx_description
1 polymer ?
#
loop_
_entity_poly.entity_id
_entity_poly.type
_entity_poly.pdbx_seq_one_letter_code
_entity_poly.pdbx_strand_id
1 'polypeptide(L)'
;MHQQNKPLDKGRVACIAEKYQQGNTTKNRYATLGRATKWPSNNQGGSESVEIELDTMPINHQGPLKLYIFWDSENQQNQEQSQGYAPQQYQGQYEQQPPPQQYSPQQPAPQQQYGRQRQ
;
A
#
# COMPACT_ATOMS: atom_id res chain seq x y z
N MET A 1 19.02 17.24 -30.69
CA MET A 1 19.29 16.42 -29.49
C MET A 1 18.10 16.60 -28.56
N HIS A 2 17.23 15.59 -28.43
CA HIS A 2 16.11 15.65 -27.50
C HIS A 2 16.65 15.37 -26.10
N GLN A 3 16.92 16.42 -25.32
CA GLN A 3 17.18 16.28 -23.89
C GLN A 3 15.95 15.64 -23.26
N GLN A 4 16.11 14.43 -22.74
CA GLN A 4 15.06 13.71 -22.05
C GLN A 4 14.85 14.41 -20.69
N ASN A 5 14.02 15.44 -20.69
CA ASN A 5 13.77 16.29 -19.52
C ASN A 5 12.83 15.64 -18.50
N LYS A 6 12.82 14.30 -18.44
CA LYS A 6 11.98 13.53 -17.55
C LYS A 6 12.86 12.77 -16.56
N PRO A 7 12.42 12.62 -15.29
CA PRO A 7 13.14 11.80 -14.34
C PRO A 7 13.16 10.34 -14.81
N LEU A 8 14.27 9.65 -14.52
CA LEU A 8 14.43 8.21 -14.69
C LEU A 8 13.62 7.43 -13.66
N ASP A 9 13.60 7.93 -12.42
CA ASP A 9 12.89 7.30 -11.31
C ASP A 9 12.55 8.32 -10.22
N LYS A 10 11.61 7.95 -9.35
CA LYS A 10 11.28 8.66 -8.13
C LYS A 10 11.35 7.70 -6.97
N GLY A 11 11.60 8.22 -5.78
CA GLY A 11 11.73 7.39 -4.60
C GLY A 11 11.49 8.15 -3.31
N ARG A 12 11.47 7.38 -2.22
CA ARG A 12 11.34 7.90 -0.86
C ARG A 12 12.67 7.84 -0.17
N VAL A 13 13.04 8.95 0.48
CA VAL A 13 14.22 9.01 1.36
C VAL A 13 13.77 8.70 2.77
N ALA A 14 14.43 7.74 3.41
CA ALA A 14 14.08 7.29 4.74
C ALA A 14 15.31 7.05 5.61
N CYS A 15 15.14 7.11 6.93
CA CYS A 15 16.12 6.64 7.89
C CYS A 15 15.58 5.44 8.68
N ILE A 16 16.44 4.74 9.40
CA ILE A 16 16.00 3.75 10.38
C ILE A 16 15.54 4.51 11.62
N ALA A 17 14.24 4.47 11.90
CA ALA A 17 13.66 5.08 13.09
C ALA A 17 13.82 4.18 14.32
N GLU A 18 13.70 2.86 14.11
CA GLU A 18 13.77 1.87 15.18
C GLU A 18 14.27 0.53 14.64
N LYS A 19 14.91 -0.27 15.51
CA LYS A 19 15.16 -1.70 15.26
C LYS A 19 14.38 -2.52 16.26
N TYR A 20 13.67 -3.55 15.80
CA TYR A 20 12.86 -4.43 16.64
C TYR A 20 13.15 -5.89 16.34
N GLN A 21 12.95 -6.76 17.32
CA GLN A 21 13.05 -8.22 17.11
C GLN A 21 11.72 -8.76 16.59
N GLN A 22 11.79 -9.62 15.58
CA GLN A 22 10.68 -10.45 15.14
C GLN A 22 11.17 -11.90 15.11
N GLY A 23 10.83 -12.66 16.15
CA GLY A 23 11.42 -13.99 16.39
C GLY A 23 12.94 -13.87 16.61
N ASN A 24 13.71 -14.63 15.82
CA ASN A 24 15.18 -14.63 15.87
C ASN A 24 15.82 -13.62 14.92
N THR A 25 15.05 -12.70 14.32
CA THR A 25 15.54 -11.74 13.34
C THR A 25 15.33 -10.30 13.80
N THR A 26 16.40 -9.51 13.73
CA THR A 26 16.31 -8.06 13.92
C THR A 26 15.82 -7.41 12.63
N LYS A 27 14.73 -6.65 12.72
CA LYS A 27 14.16 -5.89 11.60
C LYS A 27 14.27 -4.38 11.85
N ASN A 28 14.34 -3.62 10.75
CA ASN A 28 14.35 -2.17 10.76
C ASN A 28 12.94 -1.64 10.52
N ARG A 29 12.55 -0.62 11.28
CA ARG A 29 11.41 0.25 10.99
C ARG A 29 11.94 1.54 10.39
N TYR A 30 11.47 1.87 9.20
CA TYR A 30 11.90 3.05 8.46
C TYR A 30 10.92 4.20 8.65
N ALA A 31 11.43 5.43 8.80
CA ALA A 31 10.65 6.65 8.74
C ALA A 31 11.03 7.43 7.48
N THR A 32 10.03 7.89 6.74
CA THR A 32 10.24 8.73 5.54
C THR A 32 10.59 10.15 5.98
N LEU A 33 11.66 10.68 5.40
CA LEU A 33 12.15 12.04 5.63
C LEU A 33 11.95 12.95 4.43
N GLY A 34 11.74 12.37 3.24
CA GLY A 34 11.48 13.15 2.05
C GLY A 34 11.49 12.31 0.79
N ARG A 35 11.88 12.93 -0.32
CA ARG A 35 11.72 12.43 -1.69
C ARG A 35 13.05 12.46 -2.43
N ALA A 36 13.23 11.51 -3.35
CA ALA A 36 14.38 11.47 -4.24
C ALA A 36 13.91 11.43 -5.69
N THR A 37 14.63 12.13 -6.56
CA THR A 37 14.41 12.09 -8.01
C THR A 37 15.71 11.71 -8.69
N LYS A 38 15.67 10.66 -9.52
CA LYS A 38 16.80 10.22 -10.32
C LYS A 38 16.70 10.85 -11.70
N TRP A 39 17.74 11.54 -12.15
CA TRP A 39 17.77 12.23 -13.43
C TRP A 39 18.75 11.57 -14.41
N PRO A 40 18.45 11.58 -15.71
CA PRO A 40 19.39 11.13 -16.72
C PRO A 40 20.60 12.05 -16.76
N SER A 41 21.71 11.56 -17.30
CA SER A 41 22.87 12.42 -17.48
C SER A 41 22.59 13.52 -18.51
N ASN A 42 22.99 14.73 -18.19
CA ASN A 42 22.84 15.89 -19.07
C ASN A 42 23.89 15.93 -20.21
N ASN A 43 24.92 15.08 -20.15
CA ASN A 43 26.00 15.02 -21.14
C ASN A 43 26.17 13.59 -21.69
N GLN A 44 26.57 13.50 -22.97
CA GLN A 44 26.86 12.22 -23.62
C GLN A 44 28.06 11.56 -22.91
N GLY A 45 27.81 10.51 -22.11
CA GLY A 45 28.82 9.82 -21.30
C GLY A 45 28.94 10.32 -19.84
N GLY A 46 28.07 11.22 -19.38
CA GLY A 46 28.05 11.60 -17.97
C GLY A 46 27.30 10.59 -17.08
N SER A 47 27.51 10.71 -15.78
CA SER A 47 26.80 9.92 -14.77
C SER A 47 25.37 10.43 -14.57
N GLU A 48 24.48 9.54 -14.15
CA GLU A 48 23.16 9.90 -13.62
C GLU A 48 23.30 10.75 -12.35
N SER A 49 22.31 11.58 -12.05
CA SER A 49 22.27 12.35 -10.79
C SER A 49 21.06 11.97 -9.94
N VAL A 50 21.22 12.14 -8.63
CA VAL A 50 20.16 11.93 -7.64
C VAL A 50 19.94 13.24 -6.89
N GLU A 51 18.73 13.77 -6.98
CA GLU A 51 18.27 14.91 -6.21
C GLU A 51 17.49 14.41 -4.98
N ILE A 52 17.72 15.03 -3.83
CA ILE A 52 17.05 14.67 -2.57
C ILE A 52 16.42 15.94 -1.98
N GLU A 53 15.13 15.88 -1.74
CA GLU A 53 14.38 16.89 -0.97
C GLU A 53 14.01 16.28 0.39
N LEU A 54 14.38 16.95 1.49
CA LEU A 54 14.02 16.51 2.84
C LEU A 54 12.90 17.42 3.36
N ASP A 55 11.74 16.82 3.61
CA ASP A 55 10.58 17.50 4.18
C ASP A 55 10.72 17.64 5.71
N THR A 56 11.53 16.77 6.33
CA THR A 56 11.79 16.79 7.78
C THR A 56 13.17 16.22 8.12
N MET A 57 13.69 16.62 9.28
CA MET A 57 14.97 16.17 9.82
C MET A 57 14.75 15.47 11.17
N PRO A 58 15.43 14.34 11.45
CA PRO A 58 15.40 13.73 12.76
C PRO A 58 15.93 14.69 13.83
N ILE A 59 15.14 14.94 14.87
CA ILE A 59 15.56 15.75 16.02
C ILE A 59 16.39 14.91 17.00
N ASN A 60 17.32 15.56 17.71
CA ASN A 60 18.18 14.95 18.74
C ASN A 60 19.05 13.78 18.26
N HIS A 61 19.28 13.65 16.96
CA HIS A 61 20.24 12.67 16.43
C HIS A 61 21.67 13.14 16.67
N GLN A 62 22.50 12.29 17.28
CA GLN A 62 23.94 12.56 17.45
C GLN A 62 24.75 11.71 16.48
N GLY A 63 25.60 12.36 15.69
CA GLY A 63 26.49 11.72 14.73
C GLY A 63 25.93 11.65 13.30
N PRO A 64 26.56 10.86 12.42
CA PRO A 64 26.17 10.78 11.02
C PRO A 64 24.74 10.26 10.83
N LEU A 65 23.98 10.88 9.93
CA LEU A 65 22.67 10.40 9.53
C LEU A 65 22.80 9.47 8.33
N LYS A 66 22.35 8.22 8.47
CA LYS A 66 22.27 7.27 7.36
C LYS A 66 20.89 7.34 6.72
N LEU A 67 20.86 7.60 5.42
CA LEU A 67 19.65 7.66 4.60
C LEU A 67 19.62 6.51 3.60
N TYR A 68 18.41 6.06 3.29
CA TYR A 68 18.10 5.04 2.31
C TYR A 68 17.13 5.63 1.30
N ILE A 69 17.32 5.31 0.02
CA ILE A 69 16.37 5.65 -1.04
C ILE A 69 15.69 4.37 -1.45
N PHE A 70 14.36 4.36 -1.38
CA PHE A 70 13.53 3.28 -1.92
C PHE A 70 12.92 3.78 -3.21
N TRP A 71 13.31 3.17 -4.33
CA TRP A 71 12.85 3.58 -5.66
C TRP A 71 11.47 3.01 -5.95
N ASP A 72 10.63 3.79 -6.66
CA ASP A 72 9.27 3.37 -7.00
C ASP A 72 9.28 2.25 -8.05
N SER A 73 10.28 2.22 -8.94
CA SER A 73 10.47 1.11 -9.90
C SER A 73 10.66 -0.26 -9.22
N GLU A 74 11.30 -0.31 -8.05
CA GLU A 74 11.50 -1.54 -7.27
C GLU A 74 10.18 -2.04 -6.64
N ASN A 75 9.25 -1.13 -6.33
CA ASN A 75 7.95 -1.50 -5.76
C ASN A 75 7.00 -2.12 -6.79
N GLN A 76 7.12 -1.75 -8.07
CA GLN A 76 6.30 -2.36 -9.14
C GLN A 76 6.65 -3.84 -9.34
N GLN A 77 7.90 -4.23 -9.12
CA GLN A 77 8.35 -5.60 -9.31
C GLN A 77 7.89 -6.56 -8.20
N ASN A 78 7.51 -6.04 -7.03
CA ASN A 78 7.10 -6.85 -5.87
C ASN A 78 5.58 -6.97 -5.68
N GLN A 79 4.76 -6.34 -6.53
CA GLN A 79 3.30 -6.48 -6.46
C GLN A 79 2.79 -7.83 -7.00
N GLU A 80 3.59 -8.60 -7.73
CA GLU A 80 3.19 -9.94 -8.20
C GLU A 80 3.34 -11.05 -7.14
N GLN A 81 3.89 -10.75 -5.95
CA GLN A 81 4.17 -11.79 -4.94
C GLN A 81 3.78 -11.46 -3.49
N SER A 82 2.91 -10.47 -3.25
CA SER A 82 2.37 -10.20 -1.91
C SER A 82 0.87 -10.46 -1.84
N GLN A 83 0.51 -11.62 -1.30
CA GLN A 83 -0.81 -11.84 -0.72
C GLN A 83 -1.03 -10.83 0.42
N GLY A 84 -1.93 -9.88 0.17
CA GLY A 84 -2.83 -9.26 1.13
C GLY A 84 -2.19 -8.61 2.35
N TYR A 85 -1.92 -7.30 2.27
CA TYR A 85 -2.29 -6.32 3.30
C TYR A 85 -2.29 -4.94 2.64
N ALA A 86 -3.46 -4.54 2.12
CA ALA A 86 -3.69 -3.17 1.71
C ALA A 86 -3.95 -2.30 2.96
N PRO A 87 -3.31 -1.13 3.12
CA PRO A 87 -3.73 -0.16 4.12
C PRO A 87 -5.07 0.45 3.71
N GLN A 88 -6.09 0.33 4.57
CA GLN A 88 -7.37 1.03 4.42
C GLN A 88 -7.14 2.55 4.38
N GLN A 89 -7.26 3.15 3.19
CA GLN A 89 -7.57 4.57 3.07
C GLN A 89 -9.09 4.74 3.15
N TYR A 90 -9.56 5.30 4.27
CA TYR A 90 -10.90 5.87 4.37
C TYR A 90 -10.94 7.12 3.49
N GLN A 91 -11.60 7.03 2.33
CA GLN A 91 -12.03 8.18 1.55
C GLN A 91 -13.54 8.02 1.33
N GLY A 92 -14.31 8.94 1.90
CA GLY A 92 -15.77 8.92 1.85
C GLY A 92 -16.28 9.12 0.43
N GLN A 93 -17.16 8.23 -0.01
CA GLN A 93 -17.95 8.41 -1.21
C GLN A 93 -19.38 7.89 -0.94
N TYR A 94 -20.31 8.80 -1.12
CA TYR A 94 -21.76 8.68 -1.08
C TYR A 94 -22.21 7.84 -2.28
N GLU A 95 -22.81 6.66 -2.06
CA GLU A 95 -23.51 5.95 -3.11
C GLU A 95 -24.85 5.40 -2.59
N GLN A 96 -25.89 5.72 -3.37
CA GLN A 96 -27.31 5.47 -3.12
C GLN A 96 -27.63 3.97 -3.08
N GLN A 97 -28.36 3.54 -2.05
CA GLN A 97 -29.04 2.23 -2.01
C GLN A 97 -30.39 2.30 -2.77
N PRO A 98 -30.72 1.32 -3.62
CA PRO A 98 -32.10 1.06 -4.02
C PRO A 98 -32.86 0.27 -2.92
N PRO A 99 -34.18 0.44 -2.77
CA PRO A 99 -34.94 -0.17 -1.68
C PRO A 99 -35.18 -1.67 -1.88
N PRO A 100 -35.24 -2.48 -0.81
CA PRO A 100 -35.54 -3.91 -0.89
C PRO A 100 -37.01 -4.20 -1.20
N GLN A 101 -37.23 -5.21 -2.05
CA GLN A 101 -38.55 -5.71 -2.47
C GLN A 101 -39.32 -6.39 -1.32
N GLN A 102 -40.61 -6.06 -1.23
CA GLN A 102 -41.60 -6.70 -0.35
C GLN A 102 -41.90 -8.15 -0.79
N TYR A 103 -41.75 -9.10 0.14
CA TYR A 103 -42.25 -10.47 0.01
C TYR A 103 -43.71 -10.53 0.51
N SER A 104 -44.62 -11.07 -0.31
CA SER A 104 -46.03 -11.30 0.04
C SER A 104 -46.23 -12.73 0.59
N PRO A 105 -47.13 -12.98 1.57
CA PRO A 105 -47.32 -14.31 2.14
C PRO A 105 -48.33 -15.16 1.34
N GLN A 106 -47.96 -16.40 1.01
CA GLN A 106 -48.87 -17.43 0.48
C GLN A 106 -49.23 -18.44 1.58
N GLN A 107 -50.54 -18.62 1.82
CA GLN A 107 -51.12 -19.55 2.80
C GLN A 107 -50.87 -21.03 2.41
N PRO A 108 -50.72 -21.95 3.39
CA PRO A 108 -50.57 -23.37 3.13
C PRO A 108 -51.92 -24.08 2.89
N ALA A 109 -51.94 -25.01 1.93
CA ALA A 109 -53.04 -25.95 1.70
C ALA A 109 -52.88 -27.25 2.53
N PRO A 110 -53.98 -27.92 2.93
CA PRO A 110 -53.96 -28.95 3.97
C PRO A 110 -53.52 -30.34 3.46
N GLN A 111 -52.68 -31.03 4.24
CA GLN A 111 -52.39 -32.45 4.04
C GLN A 111 -53.40 -33.30 4.82
N GLN A 112 -54.14 -34.12 4.08
CA GLN A 112 -54.85 -35.28 4.61
C GLN A 112 -53.86 -36.44 4.74
N GLN A 113 -53.79 -37.13 5.88
CA GLN A 113 -53.31 -38.50 5.89
C GLN A 113 -54.06 -39.37 6.92
N TYR A 114 -54.65 -40.41 6.35
CA TYR A 114 -55.50 -41.44 6.92
C TYR A 114 -54.71 -42.44 7.81
N GLY A 115 -55.23 -42.68 9.02
CA GLY A 115 -55.53 -43.99 9.62
C GLY A 115 -54.47 -45.11 9.76
N ARG A 116 -54.26 -45.54 11.02
CA ARG A 116 -54.28 -46.93 11.58
C ARG A 116 -53.62 -46.86 12.98
N GLN A 117 -54.32 -46.80 14.11
CA GLN A 117 -55.19 -47.76 14.82
C GLN A 117 -54.52 -49.09 15.25
N ARG A 118 -54.58 -49.30 16.59
CA ARG A 118 -54.46 -50.56 17.38
C ARG A 118 -53.01 -50.98 17.71
N GLN A 119 -52.67 -51.36 18.94
CA GLN A 119 -53.39 -51.61 20.19
C GLN A 119 -52.38 -51.48 21.33
#